data_AF-A0A7X8MBW0-F1
#
_entry.id   AF-A0A7X8MBW0-F1
#
_cell.length_a   1.000
_cell.length_b   1.000
_cell.length_c   1.000
_cell.angle_alpha   90.00
_cell.angle_beta   90.00
_cell.angle_gamma   90.00
#
_symmetry.space_group_name_H-M   'P 1'
#
loop_
_entity.id
_entity.type
_entity.pdbx_description
1 polymer ?
#
loop_
_entity_poly.entity_id
_entity_poly.type
_entity_poly.pdbx_seq_one_letter_code
_entity_poly.pdbx_strand_id
1 'polypeptide(L)'
;MRKIIQLWFVLIVLEALPVFAADSQSELPTPHSFFGFEPGADRSLIDYEALIAYLKKLDPVSSRMTLTEIGRSPMGRPMYAAFISS
;
A
#
# COMPACT_ATOMS: atom_id res chain seq x y z
N MET A 1 -8.43 -47.64 17.36
CA MET A 1 -9.51 -46.68 17.62
C MET A 1 -9.01 -45.43 18.36
N ARG A 2 -8.34 -45.53 19.53
CA ARG A 2 -7.72 -44.38 20.24
C ARG A 2 -6.79 -43.51 19.38
N LYS A 3 -5.90 -44.12 18.57
CA LYS A 3 -4.96 -43.38 17.72
C LYS A 3 -5.63 -42.61 16.56
N ILE A 4 -6.76 -43.10 16.07
CA ILE A 4 -7.55 -42.45 15.01
C ILE A 4 -8.24 -41.21 15.58
N ILE A 5 -8.83 -41.31 16.77
CA ILE A 5 -9.44 -40.16 17.47
C ILE A 5 -8.39 -39.09 17.80
N GLN A 6 -7.18 -39.49 18.18
CA GLN A 6 -6.06 -38.55 18.37
C GLN A 6 -5.62 -37.86 17.08
N LEU A 7 -5.63 -38.57 15.94
CA LEU A 7 -5.35 -37.99 14.62
C LEU A 7 -6.40 -36.95 14.20
N TRP A 8 -7.67 -37.22 14.46
CA TRP A 8 -8.75 -36.26 14.21
C TRP A 8 -8.67 -35.03 15.13
N PHE A 9 -8.28 -35.23 16.39
CA PHE A 9 -8.11 -34.14 17.36
C PHE A 9 -6.95 -33.21 16.97
N VAL A 10 -5.84 -33.76 16.47
CA VAL A 10 -4.70 -32.97 15.97
C VAL A 10 -5.08 -32.18 14.71
N LEU A 11 -5.89 -32.76 13.82
CA LEU A 11 -6.36 -32.07 12.61
C LEU A 11 -7.24 -30.86 12.96
N ILE A 12 -8.15 -31.00 13.93
CA ILE A 12 -9.01 -29.90 14.41
C ILE A 12 -8.20 -28.79 15.10
N VAL A 13 -7.17 -29.16 15.87
CA VAL A 13 -6.29 -28.17 16.53
C VAL A 13 -5.42 -27.43 15.51
N LEU A 14 -5.04 -28.07 14.40
CA LEU A 14 -4.25 -27.44 13.35
C LEU A 14 -5.06 -26.41 12.53
N GLU A 15 -6.38 -26.60 12.40
CA GLU A 15 -7.29 -25.63 11.76
C GLU A 15 -7.71 -24.48 12.68
N ALA A 16 -7.50 -24.60 13.99
CA ALA A 16 -7.86 -23.57 14.98
C ALA A 16 -6.79 -22.47 15.14
N LEU A 17 -5.70 -22.50 14.37
CA LEU A 17 -4.69 -21.45 14.42
C LEU A 17 -5.26 -20.18 13.75
N PRO A 18 -5.43 -19.07 14.48
CA PRO A 18 -5.78 -17.81 13.85
C PRO A 18 -4.64 -17.43 12.92
N VAL A 19 -4.91 -17.45 11.61
CA VAL A 19 -4.06 -16.80 10.63
C VAL A 19 -4.18 -15.31 10.90
N PHE A 20 -3.30 -14.79 11.76
CA PHE A 20 -3.04 -13.38 11.82
C PHE A 20 -2.48 -13.01 10.44
N ALA A 21 -3.32 -12.39 9.62
CA ALA A 21 -2.88 -11.72 8.42
C ALA A 21 -1.88 -10.65 8.86
N ALA A 22 -0.59 -10.99 8.85
CA ALA A 22 0.45 -10.00 8.91
C ALA A 22 0.25 -9.15 7.67
N ASP A 23 -0.25 -7.92 7.87
CA ASP A 23 -0.23 -6.90 6.84
C ASP A 23 1.22 -6.84 6.39
N SER A 24 1.48 -7.42 5.22
CA SER A 24 2.80 -7.38 4.62
C SER A 24 2.92 -5.95 4.18
N GLN A 25 3.36 -5.09 5.09
CA GLN A 25 3.62 -3.70 4.86
C GLN A 25 4.78 -3.69 3.88
N SER A 26 4.42 -3.82 2.60
CA SER A 26 5.32 -3.65 1.47
C SER A 26 6.14 -2.41 1.81
N GLU A 27 7.46 -2.59 1.91
CA GLU A 27 8.41 -1.52 2.25
C GLU A 27 8.31 -0.44 1.17
N LEU A 28 7.29 0.40 1.32
CA LEU A 28 7.20 1.60 0.54
C LEU A 28 8.33 2.49 1.01
N PRO A 29 9.13 3.03 0.10
CA PRO A 29 10.11 4.01 0.48
C PRO A 29 9.37 5.18 1.14
N THR A 30 9.88 5.64 2.29
CA THR A 30 9.38 6.86 2.92
C THR A 30 9.51 8.02 1.94
N PRO A 31 8.68 9.08 2.05
CA PRO A 31 8.77 10.24 1.17
C PRO A 31 10.20 10.79 1.09
N HIS A 32 10.87 10.95 2.24
CA HIS A 32 12.26 11.41 2.30
C HIS A 32 13.22 10.49 1.51
N SER A 33 13.11 9.17 1.67
CA SER A 33 13.96 8.21 0.95
C SER A 33 13.67 8.15 -0.56
N PHE A 34 12.43 8.41 -0.96
CA PHE A 34 12.02 8.40 -2.37
C PHE A 34 12.41 9.68 -3.10
N PHE A 35 12.18 10.85 -2.48
CA PHE A 35 12.47 12.15 -3.09
C PHE A 35 13.91 12.62 -2.84
N GLY A 36 14.61 12.06 -1.86
CA GLY A 36 15.98 12.44 -1.48
C GLY A 36 16.07 13.70 -0.63
N PHE A 37 14.93 14.28 -0.25
CA PHE A 37 14.80 15.43 0.63
C PHE A 37 13.43 15.40 1.31
N GLU A 38 13.26 16.19 2.38
CA GLU A 38 12.00 16.25 3.10
C GLU A 38 10.97 17.06 2.28
N PRO A 39 9.81 16.49 1.91
CA PRO A 39 8.78 17.23 1.19
C PRO A 39 8.39 18.54 1.90
N GLY A 40 8.51 19.66 1.20
CA GLY A 40 8.24 20.99 1.78
C GLY A 40 9.43 21.65 2.48
N ALA A 41 10.62 21.03 2.46
CA ALA A 41 11.85 21.69 2.89
C ALA A 41 12.14 22.96 2.08
N ASP A 42 12.85 23.91 2.69
CA ASP A 42 13.19 25.18 2.05
C ASP A 42 13.92 24.94 0.72
N ARG A 43 13.55 25.73 -0.29
CA ARG A 43 14.10 25.67 -1.66
C ARG A 43 13.99 24.28 -2.33
N SER A 44 13.08 23.43 -1.88
CA SER A 44 12.88 22.09 -2.43
C SER A 44 11.46 21.94 -2.99
N LEU A 45 11.35 21.60 -4.28
CA LEU A 45 10.07 21.40 -4.97
C LEU A 45 10.04 20.02 -5.63
N ILE A 46 8.93 19.31 -5.46
CA ILE A 46 8.71 17.99 -6.07
C ILE A 46 8.12 18.20 -7.46
N ASP A 47 8.74 17.59 -8.46
CA ASP A 47 8.21 17.57 -9.82
C ASP A 47 6.97 16.69 -9.93
N TYR A 48 6.05 17.08 -10.82
CA TYR A 48 4.81 16.34 -11.06
C TYR A 48 5.05 14.84 -11.32
N GLU A 49 6.04 14.49 -12.16
CA GLU A 49 6.27 13.09 -12.52
C GLU A 49 6.75 12.27 -11.31
N ALA A 50 7.58 12.87 -10.45
CA ALA A 50 8.04 12.23 -9.22
C ALA A 50 6.88 12.03 -8.23
N LEU A 51 6.01 13.05 -8.07
CA LEU A 51 4.83 12.96 -7.22
C LEU A 51 3.88 11.85 -7.69
N ILE A 52 3.54 11.82 -8.98
CA ILE A 52 2.65 10.80 -9.54
C ILE A 52 3.29 9.41 -9.46
N ALA A 53 4.59 9.28 -9.70
CA ALA A 53 5.30 8.00 -9.55
C ALA A 53 5.21 7.48 -8.10
N TYR A 54 5.35 8.35 -7.10
CA TYR A 54 5.18 7.99 -5.70
C TYR A 54 3.74 7.57 -5.39
N LEU A 55 2.76 8.39 -5.77
CA LEU A 55 1.35 8.10 -5.50
C LEU A 55 0.86 6.81 -6.17
N LYS A 56 1.33 6.51 -7.38
CA LYS A 56 1.03 5.23 -8.07
C LYS A 56 1.62 4.01 -7.35
N LYS A 57 2.75 4.16 -6.65
CA LYS A 57 3.29 3.09 -5.79
C LYS A 57 2.49 2.94 -4.50
N LEU A 58 1.99 4.05 -3.97
CA LEU A 58 1.21 4.09 -2.73
C LEU A 58 -0.23 3.59 -2.88
N ASP A 59 -0.84 3.83 -4.03
CA ASP A 59 -2.23 3.45 -4.35
C ASP A 59 -2.57 1.97 -4.10
N PRO A 60 -1.82 0.98 -4.62
CA PRO A 60 -2.17 -0.44 -4.45
C PRO A 60 -1.99 -0.99 -3.03
N VAL A 61 -1.31 -0.26 -2.15
CA VAL A 61 -0.89 -0.76 -0.83
C VAL A 61 -1.50 0.03 0.33
N SER A 62 -2.06 1.20 0.06
CA SER A 62 -2.76 2.01 1.06
C SER A 62 -4.22 1.58 1.13
N SER A 63 -4.67 1.13 2.30
CA SER A 63 -6.10 0.86 2.56
C SER A 63 -6.95 2.14 2.65
N ARG A 64 -6.33 3.32 2.57
CA ARG A 64 -6.94 4.62 2.87
C ARG A 64 -6.89 5.61 1.71
N MET A 65 -6.25 5.24 0.59
CA MET A 65 -6.08 6.12 -0.56
C MET A 65 -6.50 5.40 -1.84
N THR A 66 -7.10 6.14 -2.76
CA THR A 66 -7.32 5.70 -4.14
C THR A 66 -6.92 6.80 -5.12
N LEU A 67 -6.14 6.47 -6.15
CA LEU A 67 -5.66 7.39 -7.18
C LEU A 67 -6.38 7.13 -8.51
N THR A 68 -7.21 8.09 -8.94
CA THR A 68 -8.02 7.97 -10.16
C THR A 68 -7.59 8.99 -11.21
N GLU A 69 -7.40 8.56 -12.47
CA GLU A 69 -7.24 9.48 -13.59
C GLU A 69 -8.58 10.15 -13.91
N ILE A 70 -8.63 11.48 -13.83
CA ILE A 70 -9.85 12.28 -14.02
C ILE A 70 -9.90 13.00 -15.37
N GLY A 71 -8.84 12.89 -16.18
CA GLY A 71 -8.77 13.51 -17.49
C GLY A 71 -7.34 13.85 -17.91
N ARG A 72 -7.21 14.74 -18.88
CA ARG A 72 -5.93 15.23 -19.40
C ARG A 72 -5.87 16.75 -19.38
N SER A 73 -4.69 17.28 -19.09
CA SER A 73 -4.40 18.72 -19.17
C SER A 73 -4.40 19.21 -20.63
N PRO A 74 -4.37 20.54 -20.86
CA PRO A 74 -4.26 21.09 -22.22
C PRO A 74 -2.99 20.65 -22.97
N MET A 75 -1.93 20.27 -22.24
CA MET A 75 -0.69 19.72 -22.80
C MET A 75 -0.71 18.18 -22.91
N GLY A 76 -1.87 17.55 -22.72
CA GLY A 76 -2.06 16.10 -22.86
C GLY A 76 -1.57 15.25 -21.69
N ARG A 77 -1.11 15.87 -20.59
CA ARG A 77 -0.63 15.16 -19.39
C ARG A 77 -1.81 14.63 -18.59
N PRO A 78 -1.78 13.39 -18.07
CA PRO A 78 -2.88 12.88 -17.25
C PRO A 78 -3.09 13.76 -16.01
N MET A 79 -4.32 13.86 -15.53
CA MET A 79 -4.66 14.52 -14.28
C MET A 79 -5.22 13.46 -13.33
N TYR A 80 -4.74 13.45 -12.10
CA TYR A 80 -5.15 12.47 -11.10
C TYR A 80 -5.85 13.16 -9.94
N ALA A 81 -6.87 12.49 -9.38
CA ALA A 81 -7.45 12.81 -8.09
C ALA A 81 -7.06 11.71 -7.08
N ALA A 82 -6.51 12.11 -5.95
CA ALA A 82 -6.26 11.23 -4.82
C ALA A 82 -7.41 11.38 -3.81
N PHE A 83 -8.19 10.31 -3.61
CA PHE A 83 -9.22 10.24 -2.59
C PHE A 83 -8.61 9.65 -1.33
N ILE A 84 -8.62 10.40 -0.22
CA ILE A 84 -8.02 9.99 1.06
C ILE A 84 -9.10 10.04 2.13
N SER A 85 -9.26 8.94 2.88
CA SER A 85 -10.24 8.83 3.96
C SER A 85 -9.61 8.26 5.23
N SER A 86 -10.23 8.55 6.38
CA SER A 86 -9.77 8.14 7.72
C SER A 86 -10.85 7.38 8.46
#